data_AF-B0N0M3-F1
#
_entry.id   AF-B0N0M3-F1
#
_cell.length_a   1.000
_cell.length_b   1.000
_cell.length_c   1.000
_cell.angle_alpha   90.00
_cell.angle_beta   90.00
_cell.angle_gamma   90.00
#
_symmetry.space_group_name_H-M   'P 1'
#
loop_
_entity.id
_entity.type
_entity.pdbx_description
1 polymer ?
#
loop_
_entity_poly.entity_id
_entity_poly.type
_entity_poly.pdbx_seq_one_letter_code
_entity_poly.pdbx_strand_id
1 'polypeptide(L)'
;MNLHGFRHSHATMMLEITNDVYNVSKRLGHENIEITDTYLHVNNKIQREMAQKIEDVIKSEEKNKIEDYLYDLKVSLKMQMTKGSYSKKDIRKLKKIYDYIAEL
;
A
#
# COMPACT_ATOMS: atom_id res chain seq x y z
N MET A 1 -37.95 -11.98 -9.05
CA MET A 1 -37.13 -10.85 -8.58
C MET A 1 -38.05 -9.89 -7.84
N ASN A 2 -37.82 -9.64 -6.54
CA ASN A 2 -38.69 -8.78 -5.72
C ASN A 2 -37.98 -7.44 -5.44
N LEU A 3 -38.73 -6.42 -5.02
CA LEU A 3 -38.18 -5.12 -4.59
C LEU A 3 -37.12 -5.26 -3.48
N HIS A 4 -37.22 -6.33 -2.69
CA HIS A 4 -36.26 -6.66 -1.64
C HIS A 4 -34.87 -7.02 -2.21
N GLY A 5 -34.80 -7.77 -3.31
CA GLY A 5 -33.54 -8.09 -4.00
C GLY A 5 -32.82 -6.86 -4.53
N PHE A 6 -33.56 -5.88 -5.06
CA PHE A 6 -32.98 -4.59 -5.47
C PHE A 6 -32.42 -3.81 -4.28
N ARG A 7 -33.14 -3.80 -3.15
CA ARG A 7 -32.66 -3.18 -1.90
C ARG A 7 -31.37 -3.85 -1.41
N HIS A 8 -31.27 -5.17 -1.52
CA HIS A 8 -30.05 -5.92 -1.21
C HIS A 8 -28.88 -5.55 -2.11
N SER A 9 -29.06 -5.60 -3.44
CA SER A 9 -28.01 -5.21 -4.38
C SER A 9 -27.57 -3.76 -4.18
N HIS A 10 -28.49 -2.86 -3.90
CA HIS A 10 -28.19 -1.46 -3.62
C HIS A 10 -27.36 -1.29 -2.34
N ALA A 11 -27.72 -2.00 -1.26
CA ALA A 11 -26.98 -1.98 -0.01
C ALA A 11 -25.56 -2.54 -0.16
N THR A 12 -25.41 -3.69 -0.84
CA THR A 12 -24.10 -4.30 -1.14
C THR A 12 -23.22 -3.34 -1.93
N MET A 13 -23.75 -2.74 -3.00
CA MET A 13 -23.00 -1.78 -3.82
C MET A 13 -22.54 -0.57 -2.99
N MET A 14 -23.41 -0.03 -2.14
CA MET A 14 -23.05 1.10 -1.29
C MET A 14 -21.96 0.73 -0.26
N LEU A 15 -22.01 -0.48 0.30
CA LEU A 15 -20.97 -0.97 1.20
C LEU A 15 -19.63 -1.14 0.48
N GLU A 16 -19.63 -1.71 -0.72
CA GLU A 16 -18.41 -1.87 -1.52
C GLU A 16 -17.75 -0.53 -1.86
N ILE A 17 -18.54 0.51 -2.11
CA ILE A 17 -18.02 1.85 -2.43
C ILE A 17 -17.55 2.59 -1.18
N THR A 18 -18.30 2.54 -0.09
CA THR A 18 -18.10 3.44 1.07
C THR A 18 -17.38 2.79 2.24
N ASN A 19 -17.46 1.46 2.37
CA ASN A 19 -17.06 0.69 3.54
C ASN A 19 -17.63 1.24 4.87
N ASP A 20 -18.81 1.85 4.83
CA ASP A 20 -19.44 2.48 5.98
C ASP A 20 -20.81 1.85 6.28
N VAL A 21 -20.77 0.79 7.07
CA VAL A 21 -21.96 0.04 7.49
C VAL A 21 -22.96 0.92 8.21
N TYR A 22 -22.49 1.87 9.02
CA TYR A 22 -23.35 2.75 9.79
C TYR A 22 -24.13 3.69 8.88
N ASN A 23 -23.44 4.39 7.97
CA ASN A 23 -24.09 5.34 7.06
C ASN A 23 -24.98 4.65 6.02
N VAL A 24 -24.59 3.48 5.52
CA VAL A 24 -25.46 2.67 4.65
C VAL A 24 -26.72 2.23 5.38
N SER A 25 -26.60 1.76 6.62
CA SER A 25 -27.74 1.39 7.47
C SER A 25 -28.71 2.55 7.69
N LYS A 26 -28.19 3.74 8.04
CA LYS A 26 -29.00 4.96 8.21
C LYS A 26 -29.68 5.40 6.92
N ARG A 27 -28.99 5.33 5.78
CA ARG A 27 -29.56 5.67 4.47
C ARG A 27 -30.70 4.75 4.05
N LEU A 28 -30.64 3.48 4.46
CA LEU A 28 -31.70 2.51 4.22
C LEU A 28 -32.86 2.62 5.23
N GLY A 29 -32.72 3.46 6.26
CA GLY A 29 -33.73 3.66 7.30
C GLY A 29 -33.86 2.47 8.25
N HIS A 30 -32.79 1.71 8.49
CA HIS A 30 -32.82 0.62 9.46
C HIS A 30 -32.80 1.19 10.89
N GLU A 31 -33.78 0.79 11.70
CA GLU A 31 -33.87 1.18 13.12
C GLU A 31 -32.78 0.50 13.96
N ASN A 32 -32.39 -0.73 13.60
CA ASN A 32 -31.32 -1.50 14.23
C ASN A 32 -30.24 -1.92 13.23
N ILE A 33 -28.98 -1.85 13.65
CA ILE A 33 -27.85 -2.29 12.83
C ILE A 33 -27.82 -3.81 12.65
N GLU A 34 -28.50 -4.58 13.50
CA GLU A 34 -28.70 -6.03 13.35
C GLU A 34 -29.52 -6.39 12.08
N ILE A 35 -30.35 -5.49 11.54
CA ILE A 35 -31.01 -5.72 10.23
C ILE A 35 -29.94 -5.72 9.10
N THR A 36 -28.78 -5.15 9.36
CA THR A 36 -27.60 -5.12 8.49
C THR A 36 -26.73 -6.38 8.66
N ASP A 37 -27.08 -7.34 9.53
CA ASP A 37 -26.39 -8.65 9.65
C ASP A 37 -26.26 -9.35 8.31
N THR A 38 -27.29 -9.21 7.46
CA THR A 38 -27.29 -9.80 6.10
C THR A 38 -26.10 -9.33 5.28
N TYR A 39 -25.52 -8.15 5.57
CA TYR A 39 -24.41 -7.57 4.82
C TYR A 39 -23.06 -7.62 5.56
N LEU A 40 -23.01 -8.15 6.79
CA LEU A 40 -21.77 -8.27 7.56
C LEU A 40 -20.70 -9.09 6.84
N HIS A 41 -21.10 -10.10 6.06
CA HIS A 41 -20.16 -10.92 5.29
C HIS A 41 -19.45 -10.09 4.20
N VAL A 42 -20.16 -9.17 3.54
CA VAL A 42 -19.59 -8.23 2.56
C VAL A 42 -18.64 -7.27 3.28
N ASN A 43 -19.08 -6.71 4.41
CA ASN A 43 -18.24 -5.82 5.21
C ASN A 43 -16.94 -6.50 5.68
N ASN A 44 -17.00 -7.73 6.18
CA ASN A 44 -15.82 -8.48 6.60
C ASN A 44 -14.83 -8.70 5.45
N LYS A 45 -15.33 -8.98 4.25
CA LYS A 45 -14.50 -9.10 3.05
C LYS A 45 -13.83 -7.77 2.72
N ILE A 46 -14.59 -6.67 2.67
CA ILE A 46 -14.06 -5.34 2.35
C ILE A 46 -13.02 -4.90 3.38
N GLN A 47 -13.28 -5.12 4.68
CA GLN A 47 -12.33 -4.83 5.76
C GLN A 47 -11.01 -5.59 5.60
N ARG A 48 -11.06 -6.87 5.24
CA ARG A 48 -9.84 -7.66 4.95
C ARG A 48 -9.08 -7.12 3.74
N GLU A 49 -9.79 -6.81 2.66
CA GLU A 49 -9.18 -6.23 1.45
C GLU A 49 -8.57 -4.85 1.72
N MET A 50 -9.20 -4.03 2.55
CA MET A 50 -8.64 -2.75 2.99
C MET A 50 -7.39 -2.92 3.85
N ALA A 51 -7.40 -3.85 4.81
CA ALA A 51 -6.23 -4.14 5.63
C ALA A 51 -5.05 -4.59 4.77
N GLN A 52 -5.29 -5.46 3.79
CA GLN A 52 -4.27 -5.91 2.85
C GLN A 52 -3.72 -4.76 1.99
N LYS A 53 -4.58 -3.89 1.46
CA LYS A 53 -4.14 -2.70 0.71
C LYS A 53 -3.29 -1.75 1.56
N ILE A 54 -3.64 -1.54 2.82
CA ILE A 54 -2.85 -0.73 3.75
C ILE A 54 -1.48 -1.38 3.99
N GLU A 55 -1.46 -2.69 4.23
CA GLU A 55 -0.21 -3.45 4.39
C GLU A 55 0.69 -3.35 3.15
N ASP A 56 0.12 -3.45 1.95
CA ASP A 56 0.84 -3.33 0.68
C ASP A 56 1.42 -1.91 0.50
N VAL A 57 0.65 -0.86 0.83
CA VAL A 57 1.14 0.53 0.78
C VAL A 57 2.30 0.72 1.76
N ILE A 58 2.17 0.28 3.01
CA ILE A 58 3.23 0.40 4.02
C ILE A 58 4.50 -0.31 3.55
N LYS A 59 4.39 -1.55 3.05
CA LYS A 59 5.53 -2.31 2.51
C LYS A 59 6.16 -1.61 1.30
N SER A 60 5.35 -1.02 0.42
CA SER A 60 5.85 -0.27 -0.72
C SER A 60 6.61 0.99 -0.30
N GLU A 61 6.15 1.71 0.74
CA GLU A 61 6.85 2.87 1.29
C GLU A 61 8.21 2.49 1.90
N GLU A 62 8.29 1.34 2.59
CA GLU A 62 9.56 0.80 3.09
C GLU A 62 10.53 0.43 1.97
N LYS A 63 10.03 -0.22 0.91
CA LYS A 63 10.83 -0.57 -0.27
C LYS A 63 11.36 0.67 -1.00
N ASN A 64 10.51 1.69 -1.17
CA ASN A 64 10.89 2.95 -1.80
C ASN A 64 12.02 3.64 -1.01
N LYS A 65 12.01 3.60 0.33
CA LYS A 65 13.10 4.16 1.15
C LYS A 65 14.44 3.46 0.89
N ILE A 66 14.46 2.13 0.79
CA ILE A 66 15.71 1.39 0.54
C ILE A 66 16.25 1.72 -0.85
N GLU A 67 15.40 1.74 -1.88
CA GLU A 67 15.79 2.12 -3.23
C GLU A 67 16.35 3.55 -3.30
N ASP A 68 15.72 4.50 -2.58
CA ASP A 68 16.21 5.88 -2.45
C ASP A 68 17.59 5.95 -1.78
N TYR A 69 17.80 5.22 -0.67
CA TYR A 69 19.11 5.15 -0.02
C TYR A 69 20.19 4.54 -0.92
N LEU A 70 19.86 3.48 -1.68
CA LEU A 70 20.78 2.86 -2.62
C LEU A 70 21.15 3.83 -3.76
N TYR A 71 20.19 4.62 -4.23
CA TYR A 71 20.42 5.68 -5.20
C TYR A 71 21.38 6.76 -4.66
N ASP A 72 21.10 7.31 -3.49
CA ASP A 72 21.93 8.33 -2.85
C ASP A 72 23.36 7.85 -2.58
N LEU A 73 23.50 6.58 -2.17
CA LEU A 73 24.80 5.94 -1.97
C LEU A 73 25.57 5.77 -3.28
N LYS A 74 24.91 5.33 -4.37
CA LYS A 74 25.52 5.25 -5.71
C LYS A 74 26.06 6.62 -6.16
N VAL A 75 25.26 7.68 -5.99
CA VAL A 75 25.65 9.05 -6.35
C VAL A 75 26.85 9.52 -5.51
N SER A 76 26.80 9.30 -4.20
CA SER A 76 27.88 9.68 -3.28
C SER A 76 29.19 8.97 -3.61
N LEU A 77 29.15 7.65 -3.87
CA LEU A 77 30.34 6.87 -4.26
C LEU A 77 30.95 7.38 -5.56
N LYS A 78 30.12 7.65 -6.58
CA LYS A 78 30.56 8.21 -7.86
C LYS A 78 31.22 9.57 -7.68
N MET A 79 30.70 10.41 -6.78
CA MET A 79 31.28 11.72 -6.47
C MET A 79 32.63 11.58 -5.76
N GLN A 80 32.73 10.69 -4.77
CA GLN A 80 33.98 10.44 -4.05
C GLN A 80 35.08 9.89 -4.99
N MET A 81 34.74 9.02 -5.94
CA MET A 81 35.71 8.51 -6.92
C MET A 81 36.21 9.56 -7.92
N THR A 82 35.42 10.60 -8.20
CA THR A 82 35.75 11.63 -9.22
C THR A 82 36.36 12.89 -8.64
N LYS A 83 35.94 13.29 -7.44
CA LYS A 83 36.38 14.53 -6.77
C LYS A 83 37.21 14.28 -5.51
N GLY A 84 37.22 13.07 -4.98
CA GLY A 84 37.97 12.75 -3.77
C GLY A 84 39.45 12.58 -4.03
N SER A 85 40.29 13.04 -3.10
CA SER A 85 41.75 12.88 -3.15
C SER A 85 42.17 11.47 -2.70
N TYR A 86 41.59 10.43 -3.31
CA TYR A 86 41.84 9.03 -2.96
C TYR A 86 42.98 8.43 -3.79
N SER A 87 43.69 7.47 -3.19
CA SER A 87 44.68 6.68 -3.92
C SER A 87 44.01 5.81 -4.99
N LYS A 88 44.75 5.44 -6.05
CA LYS A 88 44.25 4.51 -7.08
C LYS A 88 43.76 3.17 -6.50
N LYS A 89 44.35 2.72 -5.39
CA LYS A 89 43.96 1.49 -4.70
C LYS A 89 42.60 1.63 -4.03
N ASP A 90 42.33 2.79 -3.42
CA ASP A 90 41.07 3.06 -2.73
C ASP A 90 39.94 3.35 -3.71
N ILE A 91 40.20 4.04 -4.82
CA ILE A 91 39.24 4.19 -5.92
C ILE A 91 38.81 2.82 -6.45
N ARG A 92 39.74 1.85 -6.55
CA ARG A 92 39.42 0.48 -6.95
C ARG A 92 38.50 -0.25 -5.96
N LYS A 93 38.65 0.00 -4.67
CA LYS A 93 37.76 -0.54 -3.63
C LYS A 93 36.37 0.09 -3.73
N LEU A 94 36.30 1.42 -3.86
CA LEU A 94 35.04 2.15 -4.03
C LEU A 94 34.30 1.70 -5.29
N LYS A 95 35.02 1.48 -6.40
CA LYS A 95 34.43 0.95 -7.63
C LYS A 95 33.78 -0.42 -7.42
N LYS A 96 34.46 -1.34 -6.72
CA LYS A 96 33.88 -2.66 -6.42
C LYS A 96 32.58 -2.57 -5.61
N ILE A 97 32.52 -1.63 -4.65
CA ILE A 97 31.30 -1.39 -3.86
C ILE A 97 30.19 -0.83 -4.77
N TYR A 98 30.52 0.15 -5.63
CA TYR A 98 29.57 0.71 -6.58
C TYR A 98 29.02 -0.36 -7.54
N ASP A 99 29.90 -1.17 -8.12
CA ASP A 99 29.53 -2.22 -9.09
C ASP A 99 28.61 -3.26 -8.41
N TYR A 100 28.94 -3.69 -7.18
CA TYR A 100 28.08 -4.60 -6.40
C TYR A 100 26.68 -4.04 -6.15
N ILE A 101 26.57 -2.76 -5.77
CA ILE A 101 25.28 -2.11 -5.51
C ILE A 101 24.52 -1.85 -6.83
N ALA A 102 25.22 -1.70 -7.96
CA ALA A 102 24.61 -1.49 -9.28
C ALA A 102 23.97 -2.76 -9.87
N GLU A 103 24.43 -3.94 -9.43
CA GLU A 103 23.92 -5.25 -9.88
C GLU A 103 22.77 -5.81 -9.02
N LEU A 104 22.50 -5.21 -7.86
CA LEU A 104 21.31 -5.45 -7.02
C LEU A 104 20.08 -4.76 -7.61
#